data_AF-A0A0F9E7H4-F1
#
_entry.id   AF-A0A0F9E7H4-F1
#
_cell.length_a   1.000
_cell.length_b   1.000
_cell.length_c   1.000
_cell.angle_alpha   90.00
_cell.angle_beta   90.00
_cell.angle_gamma   90.00
#
_symmetry.space_group_name_H-M   'P 1'
#
loop_
_entity.id
_entity.type
_entity.pdbx_description
1 polymer ?
#
loop_
_entity_poly.entity_id
_entity_poly.type
_entity_poly.pdbx_seq_one_letter_code
_entity_poly.pdbx_strand_id
1 'polypeptide(L)'
;MTDSISSKIEEANEEAVKRILSAECNLVDIEIAGKIIPGFKSNLFTHAGPPIEWERMCHTQKYAIKNLIMYEGLADTPEKAARLAETGEVTIEPNHNYDAVSGMCGATS
;
A
#
# COMPACT_ATOMS: atom_id res chain seq x y z
N MET A 1 -22.05 -6.50 37.38
CA MET A 1 -22.03 -7.40 36.21
C MET A 1 -21.21 -6.74 35.10
N THR A 2 -19.91 -6.51 35.31
CA THR A 2 -19.18 -5.47 34.54
C THR A 2 -17.72 -5.83 34.23
N ASP A 3 -17.41 -7.11 34.02
CA ASP A 3 -16.04 -7.50 33.60
C ASP A 3 -16.03 -8.81 32.81
N SER A 4 -17.03 -9.01 31.94
CA SER A 4 -17.05 -10.15 31.01
C SER A 4 -16.26 -9.82 29.75
N ILE A 5 -15.75 -10.85 29.08
CA ILE A 5 -15.11 -10.68 27.76
C ILE A 5 -16.08 -10.03 26.75
N SER A 6 -17.39 -10.37 26.81
CA SER A 6 -18.42 -9.76 25.95
C SER A 6 -18.51 -8.26 26.14
N SER A 7 -18.56 -7.79 27.40
CA SER A 7 -18.63 -6.35 27.73
C SER A 7 -17.43 -5.59 27.14
N LYS A 8 -16.22 -6.16 27.23
CA LYS A 8 -15.00 -5.56 26.66
C LYS A 8 -15.03 -5.48 25.13
N ILE A 9 -15.61 -6.49 24.48
CA ILE A 9 -15.77 -6.51 23.02
C ILE A 9 -16.81 -5.47 22.59
N GLU A 10 -17.93 -5.37 23.30
CA GLU A 10 -18.98 -4.38 23.04
C GLU A 10 -18.43 -2.96 23.17
N GLU A 11 -17.75 -2.65 24.28
CA GLU A 11 -17.10 -1.34 24.50
C GLU A 11 -16.08 -1.00 23.39
N ALA A 12 -15.24 -1.98 22.99
CA ALA A 12 -14.26 -1.77 21.92
C ALA A 12 -14.92 -1.54 20.55
N ASN A 13 -16.00 -2.27 20.25
CA ASN A 13 -16.76 -2.12 19.01
C ASN A 13 -17.48 -0.77 18.96
N GLU A 14 -18.08 -0.33 20.06
CA GLU A 14 -18.73 0.98 20.15
C GLU A 14 -17.74 2.12 19.85
N GLU A 15 -16.55 2.09 20.45
CA GLU A 15 -15.52 3.10 20.18
C GLU A 15 -15.01 3.03 18.73
N ALA A 16 -14.81 1.83 18.17
CA ALA A 16 -14.36 1.67 16.79
C ALA A 16 -15.39 2.23 15.78
N VAL A 17 -16.67 1.87 15.93
CA VAL A 17 -17.75 2.36 15.05
C VAL A 17 -17.92 3.86 15.20
N LYS A 18 -17.89 4.38 16.43
CA LYS A 18 -17.97 5.82 16.68
C LYS A 18 -16.90 6.58 15.90
N ARG A 19 -15.64 6.14 15.95
CA ARG A 19 -14.53 6.78 15.21
C ARG A 19 -14.73 6.75 13.71
N ILE A 20 -15.20 5.62 13.15
CA ILE A 20 -15.45 5.48 11.72
C ILE A 20 -16.58 6.42 11.27
N LEU A 21 -17.69 6.45 12.02
CA LEU A 21 -18.86 7.25 11.65
C LEU A 21 -18.67 8.76 11.88
N SER A 22 -17.81 9.16 12.83
CA SER A 22 -17.54 10.57 13.11
C SER A 22 -16.34 11.12 12.33
N ALA A 23 -15.73 10.36 11.43
CA ALA A 23 -14.57 10.80 10.67
C ALA A 23 -14.96 11.84 9.61
N GLU A 24 -14.23 12.97 9.58
CA GLU A 24 -14.38 14.00 8.55
C GLU A 24 -13.12 14.05 7.67
N CYS A 25 -13.18 13.39 6.50
CA CYS A 25 -12.07 13.32 5.56
C CYS A 25 -12.12 14.50 4.58
N ASN A 26 -11.21 15.46 4.73
CA ASN A 26 -11.09 16.64 3.87
C ASN A 26 -9.81 16.57 3.04
N LEU A 27 -9.88 16.88 1.74
CA LEU A 27 -8.69 17.05 0.90
C LEU A 27 -7.99 18.36 1.29
N VAL A 28 -6.75 18.26 1.78
CA VAL A 28 -5.98 19.42 2.25
C VAL A 28 -4.80 19.77 1.35
N ASP A 29 -4.26 18.81 0.60
CA ASP A 29 -3.07 19.01 -0.25
C ASP A 29 -2.93 17.90 -1.31
N ILE A 30 -2.04 18.11 -2.28
CA ILE A 30 -1.60 17.13 -3.28
C ILE A 30 -0.08 17.25 -3.46
N GLU A 31 0.65 16.18 -3.19
CA GLU A 31 2.12 16.14 -3.30
C GLU A 31 2.60 14.72 -3.67
N ILE A 32 3.85 14.62 -4.12
CA ILE A 32 4.53 13.37 -4.49
C ILE A 32 4.67 12.45 -3.26
N ALA A 33 4.38 11.15 -3.43
CA ALA A 33 4.41 10.13 -2.38
C ALA A 33 5.72 10.15 -1.57
N GLY A 34 6.87 10.09 -2.25
CA GLY A 34 8.20 10.09 -1.62
C GLY A 34 8.55 11.35 -0.80
N LYS A 35 7.78 12.44 -0.90
CA LYS A 35 7.99 13.64 -0.09
C LYS A 35 7.17 13.67 1.20
N ILE A 36 6.01 13.01 1.21
CA ILE A 36 5.03 13.16 2.29
C ILE A 36 4.72 11.86 3.04
N ILE A 37 4.91 10.70 2.41
CA ILE A 37 4.64 9.41 3.03
C ILE A 37 5.89 8.96 3.80
N PRO A 38 5.83 8.83 5.13
CA PRO A 38 6.98 8.42 5.93
C PRO A 38 7.51 7.05 5.51
N GLY A 39 8.82 6.97 5.26
CA GLY A 39 9.47 5.71 4.88
C GLY A 39 9.29 5.33 3.40
N PHE A 40 8.63 6.14 2.58
CA PHE A 40 8.46 5.89 1.15
C PHE A 40 9.76 6.18 0.38
N LYS A 41 10.57 5.14 0.15
CA LYS A 41 11.90 5.23 -0.46
C LYS A 41 11.81 5.22 -1.99
N SER A 42 12.85 5.73 -2.67
CA SER A 42 12.93 5.76 -4.13
C SER A 42 12.98 4.38 -4.81
N ASN A 43 13.21 3.31 -4.05
CA ASN A 43 13.18 1.92 -4.52
C ASN A 43 12.00 1.13 -3.96
N LEU A 44 11.03 1.81 -3.33
CA LEU A 44 9.79 1.21 -2.83
C LEU A 44 8.68 1.42 -3.87
N PHE A 45 7.96 0.36 -4.15
CA PHE A 45 6.73 0.38 -4.94
C PHE A 45 5.64 -0.29 -4.11
N THR A 46 4.43 0.27 -4.10
CA THR A 46 3.33 -0.32 -3.33
C THR A 46 2.20 -0.83 -4.21
N HIS A 47 1.37 -1.75 -3.70
CA HIS A 47 0.26 -2.34 -4.44
C HIS A 47 -1.03 -2.47 -3.61
N ALA A 48 -2.16 -2.68 -4.28
CA ALA A 48 -3.43 -2.98 -3.61
C ALA A 48 -3.47 -4.41 -3.06
N GLY A 49 -4.24 -4.61 -1.98
CA GLY A 49 -4.46 -5.90 -1.34
C GLY A 49 -3.51 -6.19 -0.17
N PRO A 50 -3.55 -7.42 0.39
CA PRO A 50 -2.66 -7.84 1.47
C PRO A 50 -1.24 -8.17 0.96
N PRO A 51 -0.26 -8.39 1.85
CA PRO A 51 1.08 -8.82 1.46
C PRO A 51 1.07 -10.02 0.50
N ILE A 52 1.83 -9.92 -0.59
CA ILE A 52 1.97 -10.98 -1.60
C ILE A 52 3.35 -10.94 -2.24
N GLU A 53 3.99 -12.10 -2.32
CA GLU A 53 5.27 -12.26 -3.02
C GLU A 53 5.15 -11.96 -4.51
N TRP A 54 6.20 -11.39 -5.10
CA TRP A 54 6.26 -11.03 -6.52
C TRP A 54 5.81 -12.19 -7.41
N GLU A 55 6.30 -13.41 -7.19
CA GLU A 55 6.00 -14.59 -8.01
C GLU A 55 4.51 -14.89 -8.08
N ARG A 56 3.79 -14.61 -6.98
CA ARG A 56 2.36 -14.88 -6.81
C ARG A 56 1.46 -13.75 -7.28
N MET A 57 2.00 -12.57 -7.55
CA MET A 57 1.23 -11.46 -8.13
C MET A 57 0.64 -11.86 -9.49
N CYS A 58 -0.58 -11.41 -9.75
CA CYS A 58 -1.21 -11.62 -11.05
C CYS A 58 -0.51 -10.81 -12.14
N HIS A 59 -0.74 -11.19 -13.40
CA HIS A 59 -0.05 -10.57 -14.54
C HIS A 59 -0.24 -9.05 -14.59
N THR A 60 -1.44 -8.55 -14.27
CA THR A 60 -1.76 -7.12 -14.32
C THR A 60 -1.06 -6.33 -13.20
N GLN A 61 -0.95 -6.87 -11.99
CA GLN A 61 -0.17 -6.25 -10.91
C GLN A 61 1.32 -6.19 -11.26
N LYS A 62 1.89 -7.30 -11.76
CA LYS A 62 3.28 -7.34 -12.24
C LYS A 62 3.51 -6.31 -13.36
N TYR A 63 2.56 -6.19 -14.29
CA TYR A 63 2.64 -5.22 -15.36
C TYR A 63 2.66 -3.79 -14.81
N ALA A 64 1.77 -3.45 -13.87
CA ALA A 64 1.71 -2.12 -13.27
C ALA A 64 3.02 -1.76 -12.56
N ILE A 65 3.55 -2.65 -11.72
CA ILE A 65 4.80 -2.43 -10.99
C ILE A 65 5.99 -2.25 -11.95
N LYS A 66 6.13 -3.10 -12.98
CA LYS A 66 7.22 -2.94 -13.96
C LYS A 66 7.18 -1.59 -14.68
N ASN A 67 5.99 -1.12 -15.04
CA ASN A 67 5.85 0.18 -15.68
C ASN A 67 6.18 1.33 -14.74
N LEU A 68 5.85 1.23 -13.44
CA LEU A 68 6.29 2.24 -12.46
C LEU A 68 7.80 2.22 -12.24
N ILE A 69 8.43 1.04 -12.15
CA ILE A 69 9.89 0.92 -12.05
C ILE A 69 10.58 1.61 -13.23
N MET A 70 10.02 1.45 -14.44
CA MET A 70 10.52 2.12 -15.64
C MET A 70 10.22 3.63 -15.62
N TYR A 71 9.04 4.03 -15.14
CA TYR A 71 8.64 5.43 -15.01
C TYR A 71 9.56 6.21 -14.06
N GLU A 72 9.94 5.61 -12.93
CA GLU A 72 10.93 6.15 -11.98
C GLU A 72 12.38 6.07 -12.51
N GLY A 73 12.59 5.53 -13.71
CA GLY A 73 13.89 5.49 -14.38
C GLY A 73 14.87 4.44 -13.85
N LEU A 74 14.39 3.45 -13.06
CA LEU A 74 15.24 2.38 -12.53
C LEU A 74 15.53 1.29 -13.56
N ALA A 75 14.73 1.18 -14.62
CA ALA A 75 14.92 0.25 -15.72
C ALA A 75 14.48 0.85 -17.06
N ASP A 76 15.12 0.43 -18.15
CA ASP A 76 14.82 0.83 -19.53
C ASP A 76 14.04 -0.24 -20.31
N THR A 77 13.87 -1.46 -19.75
CA THR A 77 13.04 -2.50 -20.36
C THR A 77 12.18 -3.24 -19.31
N PRO A 78 11.03 -3.82 -19.72
CA PRO A 78 10.19 -4.62 -18.83
C PRO A 78 10.93 -5.81 -18.21
N GLU A 79 11.86 -6.43 -18.93
CA GLU A 79 12.64 -7.58 -18.45
C GLU A 79 13.60 -7.16 -17.33
N LYS A 80 14.27 -6.01 -17.48
CA LYS A 80 15.11 -5.46 -16.41
C LYS A 80 14.27 -5.03 -15.21
N ALA A 81 13.12 -4.39 -15.43
CA ALA A 81 12.21 -4.03 -14.35
C ALA A 81 11.71 -5.25 -13.57
N ALA A 82 11.35 -6.34 -14.27
CA ALA A 82 10.97 -7.61 -13.63
C ALA A 82 12.12 -8.16 -12.79
N ARG A 83 13.34 -8.13 -13.33
CA ARG A 83 14.52 -8.64 -12.64
C ARG A 83 14.80 -7.90 -11.33
N LEU A 84 14.65 -6.57 -11.30
CA LEU A 84 14.81 -5.78 -10.06
C LEU A 84 13.83 -6.20 -8.98
N ALA A 85 12.59 -6.52 -9.37
CA ALA A 85 11.57 -7.03 -8.45
C ALA A 85 11.90 -8.46 -7.97
N GLU A 86 12.33 -9.32 -8.88
CA GLU A 86 12.71 -10.72 -8.59
C GLU A 86 13.95 -10.83 -7.70
N THR A 87 14.92 -9.93 -7.84
CA THR A 87 16.15 -9.92 -7.02
C THR A 87 15.99 -9.16 -5.71
N GLY A 88 14.86 -8.47 -5.48
CA GLY A 88 14.63 -7.65 -4.30
C GLY A 88 15.44 -6.34 -4.28
N GLU A 89 16.00 -5.91 -5.42
CA GLU A 89 16.65 -4.61 -5.55
C GLU A 89 15.64 -3.46 -5.40
N VAL A 90 14.39 -3.70 -5.82
CA VAL A 90 13.24 -2.89 -5.43
C VAL A 90 12.39 -3.63 -4.40
N THR A 91 11.83 -2.88 -3.46
CA THR A 91 10.92 -3.39 -2.45
C THR A 91 9.49 -3.22 -2.92
N ILE A 92 8.66 -4.25 -2.76
CA ILE A 92 7.25 -4.22 -3.13
C ILE A 92 6.40 -4.55 -1.89
N GLU A 93 5.52 -3.62 -1.50
CA GLU A 93 4.71 -3.76 -0.27
C GLU A 93 3.23 -3.34 -0.46
N PRO A 94 2.31 -3.74 0.43
CA PRO A 94 0.94 -3.24 0.41
C PRO A 94 0.83 -1.75 0.71
N ASN A 95 -0.09 -1.06 0.03
CA ASN A 95 -0.38 0.36 0.31
C ASN A 95 -0.73 0.62 1.78
N HIS A 96 -1.40 -0.35 2.44
CA HIS A 96 -1.85 -0.23 3.83
C HIS A 96 -0.71 -0.18 4.85
N ASN A 97 0.52 -0.57 4.48
CA ASN A 97 1.70 -0.38 5.34
C ASN A 97 2.10 1.10 5.47
N TYR A 98 1.58 1.96 4.58
CA TYR A 98 1.96 3.37 4.41
C TYR A 98 0.75 4.30 4.53
N ASP A 99 -0.30 3.88 5.25
CA ASP A 99 -1.56 4.62 5.43
C ASP A 99 -2.20 5.07 4.10
N ALA A 100 -1.98 4.30 3.03
CA ALA A 100 -2.42 4.61 1.68
C ALA A 100 -3.34 3.53 1.11
N VAL A 101 -4.16 3.92 0.14
CA VAL A 101 -5.01 3.02 -0.67
C VAL A 101 -5.03 3.49 -2.12
N SER A 102 -5.21 2.56 -3.06
CA SER A 102 -5.32 2.87 -4.49
C SER A 102 -6.19 1.83 -5.20
N GLY A 103 -6.91 2.26 -6.23
CA GLY A 103 -7.85 1.41 -6.97
C GLY A 103 -7.18 0.39 -7.90
N MET A 104 -7.89 -0.68 -8.23
CA MET A 104 -7.46 -1.73 -9.17
C MET A 104 -6.18 -2.45 -8.72
N CYS A 105 -5.10 -2.40 -9.52
CA CYS A 105 -3.80 -2.96 -9.13
C CYS A 105 -3.17 -2.17 -7.96
N GLY A 106 -3.60 -0.91 -7.80
CA GLY A 106 -3.18 -0.01 -6.73
C GLY A 106 -1.68 0.24 -6.69
N ALA A 107 -1.03 0.24 -7.85
CA ALA A 107 0.42 0.45 -7.94
C ALA A 107 0.75 1.93 -7.66
N THR A 108 1.70 2.18 -6.75
CA THR A 108 2.18 3.53 -6.39
C THR A 108 3.71 3.53 -6.33
N SER A 109 4.33 4.61 -6.81
CA SER A 109 5.77 4.89 -6.78
C SER A 109 6.08 6.28 -6.21
#